data_AF-A0A2T1E0K9-F1
#
_entry.id   AF-A0A2T1E0K9-F1
#
_cell.length_a   1.000
_cell.length_b   1.000
_cell.length_c   1.000
_cell.angle_alpha   90.00
_cell.angle_beta   90.00
_cell.angle_gamma   90.00
#
_symmetry.space_group_name_H-M   'P 1'
#
loop_
_entity.id
_entity.type
_entity.pdbx_description
1 polymer ?
#
loop_
_entity_poly.entity_id
_entity_poly.type
_entity_poly.pdbx_seq_one_letter_code
_entity_poly.pdbx_strand_id
1 'polypeptide(L)'
;MKKFIVRLFIVFLVLSGSIGYVSGNRATPASSCTIASYTAQVSNGTLSYSQVGNGRKVLLLHGLFADKEQWHTIMCRLSEVGYQAIAPDLPGYGNSDGFTLSDYALENQTTLLHELMEKLRIKFFDLAGSSMGGAIAWLYTQRYPNQVRSLAFIGSPLGVVDWADSVKAAIFQGINPFIPITKEQFALEIGLLFFTPPLIPDAFVSRRLQ
;
A
#
# COMPACT_ATOMS: atom_id res chain seq x y z
N MET A 1 65.15 -12.67 -20.42
CA MET A 1 63.67 -12.88 -20.44
C MET A 1 63.05 -12.62 -19.06
N LYS A 2 63.29 -11.45 -18.47
CA LYS A 2 62.98 -11.14 -17.04
C LYS A 2 62.25 -9.81 -16.85
N LYS A 3 61.57 -9.29 -17.89
CA LYS A 3 60.79 -8.04 -17.82
C LYS A 3 59.34 -8.17 -18.29
N PHE A 4 58.85 -9.39 -18.53
CA PHE A 4 57.49 -9.66 -19.01
C PHE A 4 56.55 -10.32 -17.97
N ILE A 5 57.07 -10.72 -16.80
CA ILE A 5 56.30 -11.43 -15.76
C ILE A 5 55.72 -10.48 -14.69
N VAL A 6 56.22 -9.24 -14.58
CA VAL A 6 55.81 -8.30 -13.52
C VAL A 6 54.52 -7.52 -13.88
N ARG A 7 54.02 -7.62 -15.12
CA ARG A 7 52.76 -6.95 -15.53
C ARG A 7 51.50 -7.82 -15.49
N LEU A 8 51.62 -9.11 -15.13
CA LEU A 8 50.45 -9.99 -14.99
C LEU A 8 49.94 -10.17 -13.54
N PHE A 9 50.67 -9.65 -12.54
CA PHE A 9 50.29 -9.76 -11.13
C PHE A 9 49.62 -8.50 -10.53
N ILE A 10 49.54 -7.39 -11.29
CA ILE A 10 48.85 -6.16 -10.84
C ILE A 10 47.41 -6.06 -11.40
N VAL A 11 47.02 -6.93 -12.35
CA VAL A 11 45.65 -6.96 -12.89
C VAL A 11 44.77 -8.01 -12.19
N PHE A 12 45.32 -8.86 -11.31
CA PHE A 12 44.56 -9.85 -10.53
C PHE A 12 44.40 -9.52 -9.05
N LEU A 13 44.86 -8.34 -8.62
CA LEU A 13 44.77 -7.87 -7.22
C LEU A 13 43.96 -6.56 -7.11
N VAL A 14 42.95 -6.42 -7.98
CA VAL A 14 41.88 -5.41 -7.89
C VAL A 14 40.48 -6.08 -7.90
N LEU A 15 40.42 -7.42 -7.79
CA LEU A 15 39.17 -8.19 -7.79
C LEU A 15 38.91 -8.98 -6.49
N SER A 16 39.62 -8.65 -5.40
CA SER A 16 39.35 -9.18 -4.07
C SER A 16 39.52 -8.09 -3.02
N GLY A 17 38.62 -7.11 -3.04
CA GLY A 17 38.74 -5.94 -2.17
C GLY A 17 37.52 -5.05 -2.21
N SER A 18 36.33 -5.64 -2.02
CA SER A 18 35.12 -5.01 -1.50
C SER A 18 34.01 -6.07 -1.41
N ILE A 19 34.19 -7.08 -0.54
CA ILE A 19 33.00 -7.53 0.21
C ILE A 19 32.71 -6.34 1.12
N GLY A 20 32.00 -5.35 0.57
CA GLY A 20 31.28 -4.42 1.39
C GLY A 20 30.36 -5.31 2.21
N TYR A 21 30.67 -5.43 3.50
CA TYR A 21 29.60 -5.55 4.48
C TYR A 21 28.66 -4.39 4.15
N VAL A 22 27.65 -4.66 3.32
CA VAL A 22 26.38 -4.01 3.53
C VAL A 22 26.02 -4.49 4.92
N SER A 23 26.45 -3.71 5.91
CA SER A 23 25.68 -3.51 7.12
C SER A 23 24.30 -3.22 6.59
N GLY A 24 23.50 -4.28 6.41
CA GLY A 24 22.06 -4.13 6.36
C GLY A 24 21.81 -3.30 7.58
N ASN A 25 21.39 -2.05 7.38
CA ASN A 25 20.77 -1.30 8.45
C ASN A 25 19.76 -2.30 9.00
N ARG A 26 20.09 -2.89 10.15
CA ARG A 26 19.11 -3.62 10.93
C ARG A 26 18.00 -2.61 11.00
N ALA A 27 16.86 -2.93 10.39
CA ALA A 27 15.66 -2.15 10.58
C ALA A 27 15.64 -1.87 12.08
N THR A 28 15.75 -0.59 12.45
CA THR A 28 15.57 -0.17 13.84
C THR A 28 14.43 -1.01 14.37
N PRO A 29 14.59 -1.71 15.51
CA PRO A 29 13.56 -2.62 16.00
C PRO A 29 12.25 -1.88 15.88
N ALA A 30 11.29 -2.48 15.15
CA ALA A 30 10.00 -1.87 14.91
C ALA A 30 9.54 -1.29 16.25
N SER A 31 9.41 0.03 16.29
CA SER A 31 9.04 0.80 17.47
C SER A 31 7.95 0.03 18.20
N SER A 32 8.25 -0.47 19.40
CA SER A 32 7.36 -1.36 20.15
C SER A 32 6.23 -0.54 20.75
N CYS A 33 5.31 -0.09 19.90
CA CYS A 33 4.09 0.58 20.32
C CYS A 33 2.96 -0.45 20.43
N THR A 34 2.09 -0.27 21.41
CA THR A 34 0.89 -1.10 21.54
C THR A 34 -0.19 -0.53 20.62
N ILE A 35 -0.44 -1.21 19.50
CA ILE A 35 -1.55 -0.90 18.60
C ILE A 35 -2.78 -1.64 19.08
N ALA A 36 -3.86 -0.91 19.33
CA ALA A 36 -5.14 -1.49 19.73
C ALA A 36 -6.04 -1.64 18.50
N SER A 37 -6.77 -2.74 18.42
CA SER A 37 -7.75 -3.02 17.37
C SER A 37 -9.17 -2.85 17.90
N TYR A 38 -10.02 -2.26 17.08
CA TYR A 38 -11.40 -1.95 17.40
C TYR A 38 -12.31 -2.26 16.21
N THR A 39 -13.61 -2.18 16.45
CA THR A 39 -14.63 -2.23 15.40
C THR A 39 -15.62 -1.09 15.59
N ALA A 40 -16.23 -0.65 14.49
CA ALA A 40 -17.31 0.32 14.51
C ALA A 40 -18.37 -0.08 13.48
N GLN A 41 -19.63 -0.15 13.92
CA GLN A 41 -20.77 -0.28 13.04
C GLN A 41 -20.96 1.01 12.24
N VAL A 42 -21.02 0.91 10.93
CA VAL A 42 -21.40 1.97 9.96
C VAL A 42 -22.64 1.50 9.19
N SER A 43 -23.25 2.35 8.37
CA SER A 43 -24.58 2.13 7.76
C SER A 43 -24.83 0.69 7.29
N ASN A 44 -23.93 0.16 6.46
CA ASN A 44 -24.11 -1.13 5.79
C ASN A 44 -23.14 -2.23 6.25
N GLY A 45 -22.40 -2.04 7.34
CA GLY A 45 -21.43 -3.04 7.77
C GLY A 45 -20.57 -2.63 8.96
N THR A 46 -19.57 -3.44 9.27
CA THR A 46 -18.63 -3.20 10.36
C THR A 46 -17.25 -2.87 9.82
N LEU A 47 -16.68 -1.74 10.21
CA LEU A 47 -15.27 -1.45 9.95
C LEU A 47 -14.41 -1.92 11.13
N SER A 48 -13.42 -2.75 10.87
CA SER A 48 -12.30 -2.99 11.80
C SER A 48 -11.24 -1.91 11.62
N TYR A 49 -10.66 -1.41 12.70
CA TYR A 49 -9.59 -0.42 12.62
C TYR A 49 -8.55 -0.56 13.73
N SER A 50 -7.32 -0.25 13.39
CA SER A 50 -6.20 -0.12 14.31
C SER A 50 -6.10 1.32 14.79
N GLN A 51 -5.72 1.52 16.05
CA GLN A 51 -5.47 2.83 16.62
C GLN A 51 -4.28 2.79 17.59
N VAL A 52 -3.47 3.85 17.53
CA VAL A 52 -2.38 4.07 18.50
C VAL A 52 -2.13 5.56 18.72
N GLY A 53 -1.66 5.91 19.91
CA GLY A 53 -1.41 7.30 20.32
C GLY A 53 -2.68 8.05 20.70
N ASN A 54 -2.52 9.29 21.15
CA ASN A 54 -3.62 10.12 21.68
C ASN A 54 -3.58 11.59 21.22
N GLY A 55 -2.57 12.00 20.46
CA GLY A 55 -2.38 13.39 20.05
C GLY A 55 -3.10 13.78 18.75
N ARG A 56 -2.37 14.41 17.82
CA ARG A 56 -2.88 14.95 16.55
C ARG A 56 -3.45 13.82 15.67
N LYS A 57 -4.69 13.96 15.20
CA LYS A 57 -5.40 12.87 14.50
C LYS A 57 -4.90 12.71 13.06
N VAL A 58 -4.64 11.47 12.66
CA VAL A 58 -4.34 11.09 11.27
C VAL A 58 -5.06 9.80 10.89
N LEU A 59 -5.72 9.83 9.73
CA LEU A 59 -6.37 8.67 9.11
C LEU A 59 -5.49 8.12 7.98
N LEU A 60 -5.23 6.82 8.00
CA LEU A 60 -4.33 6.13 7.06
C LEU A 60 -5.12 5.08 6.25
N LEU A 61 -5.17 5.23 4.93
CA LEU A 61 -5.96 4.37 4.03
C LEU A 61 -5.04 3.46 3.20
N HIS A 62 -5.19 2.14 3.36
CA HIS A 62 -4.38 1.15 2.65
C HIS A 62 -4.73 1.02 1.16
N GLY A 63 -3.88 0.32 0.41
CA GLY A 63 -4.09 0.04 -1.02
C GLY A 63 -4.91 -1.22 -1.29
N LEU A 64 -5.13 -1.52 -2.57
CA LEU A 64 -5.68 -2.80 -3.02
C LEU A 64 -4.76 -3.95 -2.56
N PHE A 65 -5.35 -5.09 -2.16
CA PHE A 65 -4.65 -6.28 -1.62
C PHE A 65 -3.87 -6.06 -0.31
N ALA A 66 -4.16 -4.98 0.39
CA ALA A 66 -3.63 -4.71 1.73
C ALA A 66 -4.77 -4.62 2.74
N ASP A 67 -4.40 -4.35 3.99
CA ASP A 67 -5.28 -4.10 5.11
C ASP A 67 -4.64 -3.03 6.04
N LYS A 68 -5.24 -2.77 7.20
CA LYS A 68 -4.73 -1.80 8.19
C LYS A 68 -3.30 -2.10 8.66
N GLU A 69 -2.82 -3.34 8.60
CA GLU A 69 -1.49 -3.72 9.07
C GLU A 69 -0.37 -3.12 8.23
N GLN A 70 -0.68 -2.76 6.97
CA GLN A 70 0.21 -1.98 6.09
C GLN A 70 0.78 -0.75 6.81
N TRP A 71 0.02 -0.19 7.75
CA TRP A 71 0.38 1.04 8.45
C TRP A 71 1.05 0.84 9.81
N HIS A 72 1.10 -0.38 10.38
CA HIS A 72 1.50 -0.58 11.78
C HIS A 72 2.86 0.05 12.14
N THR A 73 3.88 -0.13 11.30
CA THR A 73 5.19 0.50 11.54
C THR A 73 5.09 2.02 11.53
N ILE A 74 4.36 2.59 10.57
CA ILE A 74 4.17 4.04 10.43
C ILE A 74 3.33 4.59 11.58
N MET A 75 2.29 3.88 12.00
CA MET A 75 1.44 4.24 13.13
C MET A 75 2.24 4.37 14.42
N CYS A 76 3.15 3.43 14.70
CA CYS A 76 4.04 3.53 15.85
C CYS A 76 4.93 4.77 15.78
N ARG A 77 5.58 5.02 14.63
CA ARG A 77 6.41 6.22 14.43
C ARG A 77 5.63 7.52 14.59
N LEU A 78 4.40 7.57 14.08
CA LEU A 78 3.51 8.71 14.24
C LEU A 78 3.14 8.94 15.71
N SER A 79 2.88 7.85 16.46
CA SER A 79 2.58 7.96 17.89
C SER A 79 3.75 8.53 18.70
N GLU A 80 4.99 8.17 18.36
CA GLU A 80 6.21 8.68 19.00
C GLU A 80 6.35 10.21 18.81
N VAL A 81 5.86 10.74 17.69
CA VAL A 81 5.91 12.17 17.37
C VAL A 81 4.58 12.91 17.66
N GLY A 82 3.73 12.33 18.52
CA GLY A 82 2.56 13.01 19.08
C GLY A 82 1.29 12.94 18.23
N TYR A 83 1.16 11.94 17.37
CA TYR A 83 -0.10 11.67 16.65
C TYR A 83 -0.94 10.61 17.37
N GLN A 84 -2.25 10.66 17.10
CA GLN A 84 -3.12 9.50 17.18
C GLN A 84 -3.37 9.02 15.75
N ALA A 85 -2.83 7.86 15.41
CA ALA A 85 -3.01 7.25 14.11
C ALA A 85 -4.19 6.28 14.14
N ILE A 86 -5.06 6.37 13.13
CA ILE A 86 -6.19 5.48 12.89
C ILE A 86 -6.01 4.86 11.51
N ALA A 87 -6.10 3.54 11.41
CA ALA A 87 -6.03 2.81 10.15
C ALA A 87 -7.18 1.79 10.08
N PRO A 88 -8.24 2.03 9.28
CA PRO A 88 -9.29 1.05 9.06
C PRO A 88 -8.87 0.01 8.02
N ASP A 89 -9.41 -1.19 8.17
CA ASP A 89 -9.61 -2.08 7.04
C ASP A 89 -10.76 -1.51 6.21
N LEU A 90 -10.53 -1.24 4.93
CA LEU A 90 -11.55 -0.76 4.01
C LEU A 90 -12.64 -1.84 3.79
N PRO A 91 -13.85 -1.47 3.33
CA PRO A 91 -14.91 -2.43 3.03
C PRO A 91 -14.42 -3.59 2.14
N GLY A 92 -14.60 -4.83 2.63
CA GLY A 92 -14.18 -6.05 1.92
C GLY A 92 -12.72 -6.49 2.18
N TYR A 93 -11.99 -5.81 3.06
CA TYR A 93 -10.61 -6.13 3.40
C TYR A 93 -10.46 -6.47 4.88
N GLY A 94 -9.38 -7.18 5.21
CA GLY A 94 -9.00 -7.53 6.57
C GLY A 94 -10.17 -8.13 7.36
N ASN A 95 -10.49 -7.50 8.50
CA ASN A 95 -11.55 -7.90 9.41
C ASN A 95 -12.83 -7.03 9.29
N SER A 96 -12.95 -6.24 8.22
CA SER A 96 -14.16 -5.46 7.92
C SER A 96 -15.17 -6.31 7.16
N ASP A 97 -16.44 -6.31 7.59
CA ASP A 97 -17.46 -7.25 7.10
C ASP A 97 -18.86 -6.63 6.96
N GLY A 98 -19.78 -7.40 6.39
CA GLY A 98 -21.21 -7.04 6.27
C GLY A 98 -21.58 -6.18 5.05
N PHE A 99 -20.59 -5.74 4.25
CA PHE A 99 -20.80 -4.83 3.13
C PHE A 99 -21.37 -5.49 1.86
N THR A 100 -22.12 -4.70 1.10
CA THR A 100 -22.70 -5.08 -0.20
C THR A 100 -21.78 -4.68 -1.36
N LEU A 101 -22.05 -5.19 -2.57
CA LEU A 101 -21.27 -4.86 -3.76
C LEU A 101 -21.19 -3.35 -4.05
N SER A 102 -22.26 -2.60 -3.77
CA SER A 102 -22.26 -1.15 -3.96
C SER A 102 -21.30 -0.43 -3.01
N ASP A 103 -21.07 -0.96 -1.81
CA ASP A 103 -20.20 -0.33 -0.81
C ASP A 103 -18.72 -0.33 -1.22
N TYR A 104 -18.34 -1.16 -2.20
CA TYR A 104 -16.97 -1.23 -2.71
C TYR A 104 -16.61 -0.10 -3.68
N ALA A 105 -17.59 0.64 -4.21
CA ALA A 105 -17.32 1.85 -4.99
C ALA A 105 -16.57 2.88 -4.13
N LEU A 106 -15.52 3.51 -4.66
CA LEU A 106 -14.63 4.39 -3.89
C LEU A 106 -15.38 5.56 -3.24
N GLU A 107 -16.42 6.07 -3.90
CA GLU A 107 -17.31 7.12 -3.42
C GLU A 107 -18.16 6.67 -2.23
N ASN A 108 -18.54 5.40 -2.18
CA ASN A 108 -19.32 4.84 -1.07
C ASN A 108 -18.40 4.51 0.11
N GLN A 109 -17.21 3.97 -0.15
CA GLN A 109 -16.18 3.81 0.88
C GLN A 109 -15.85 5.17 1.55
N THR A 110 -15.81 6.26 0.77
CA THR A 110 -15.63 7.62 1.29
C THR A 110 -16.71 8.00 2.32
N THR A 111 -17.97 7.68 2.06
CA THR A 111 -19.09 7.94 2.99
C THR A 111 -18.96 7.10 4.25
N LEU A 112 -18.64 5.81 4.12
CA LEU A 112 -18.46 4.90 5.27
C LEU A 112 -17.30 5.33 6.16
N LEU A 113 -16.19 5.80 5.57
CA LEU A 113 -15.06 6.37 6.31
C LEU A 113 -15.47 7.66 7.04
N HIS A 114 -16.32 8.50 6.44
CA HIS A 114 -16.82 9.69 7.12
C HIS A 114 -17.67 9.32 8.34
N GLU A 115 -18.54 8.31 8.23
CA GLU A 115 -19.30 7.80 9.37
C GLU A 115 -18.42 7.24 10.49
N LEU A 116 -17.32 6.55 10.14
CA LEU A 116 -16.33 6.12 11.12
C LEU A 116 -15.75 7.32 11.89
N MET A 117 -15.34 8.37 11.18
CA MET A 117 -14.76 9.56 11.81
C MET A 117 -15.77 10.31 12.70
N GLU A 118 -17.04 10.40 12.29
CA GLU A 118 -18.13 10.96 13.10
C GLU A 118 -18.36 10.15 14.39
N LYS A 119 -18.36 8.81 14.29
CA LYS A 119 -18.50 7.92 15.47
C LYS A 119 -17.34 8.04 16.44
N LEU A 120 -16.13 8.21 15.93
CA LEU A 120 -14.94 8.51 16.72
C LEU A 120 -14.92 9.95 17.25
N ARG A 121 -15.88 10.79 16.85
CA ARG A 121 -15.97 12.22 17.18
C ARG A 121 -14.72 12.99 16.74
N ILE A 122 -14.11 12.58 15.64
CA ILE A 122 -12.93 13.23 15.05
C ILE A 122 -13.39 14.11 13.89
N LYS A 123 -13.40 15.42 14.11
CA LYS A 123 -13.88 16.40 13.11
C LYS A 123 -12.78 17.02 12.26
N PHE A 124 -11.52 16.95 12.70
CA PHE A 124 -10.39 17.58 12.03
C PHE A 124 -9.13 16.75 12.16
N PHE A 125 -8.57 16.31 11.03
CA PHE A 125 -7.48 15.33 10.99
C PHE A 125 -6.60 15.47 9.74
N ASP A 126 -5.41 14.87 9.78
CA ASP A 126 -4.58 14.69 8.58
C ASP A 126 -4.96 13.38 7.89
N LEU A 127 -4.86 13.30 6.57
CA LEU A 127 -5.26 12.15 5.80
C LEU A 127 -4.12 11.68 4.91
N ALA A 128 -3.84 10.37 4.93
CA ALA A 128 -2.87 9.76 4.02
C ALA A 128 -3.46 8.51 3.37
N GLY A 129 -3.15 8.29 2.10
CA GLY A 129 -3.62 7.12 1.36
C GLY A 129 -2.52 6.52 0.50
N SER A 130 -2.48 5.19 0.44
CA SER A 130 -1.58 4.44 -0.44
C SER A 130 -2.34 3.86 -1.63
N SER A 131 -1.82 4.02 -2.85
CA SER A 131 -2.45 3.46 -4.06
C SER A 131 -3.96 3.79 -4.13
N MET A 132 -4.85 2.78 -4.14
CA MET A 132 -6.31 2.90 -4.03
C MET A 132 -6.77 3.80 -2.87
N GLY A 133 -6.15 3.67 -1.69
CA GLY A 133 -6.46 4.50 -0.53
C GLY A 133 -6.19 5.99 -0.77
N GLY A 134 -5.26 6.33 -1.68
CA GLY A 134 -5.04 7.73 -2.10
C GLY A 134 -6.18 8.28 -2.94
N ALA A 135 -6.75 7.49 -3.85
CA ALA A 135 -7.93 7.89 -4.62
C ALA A 135 -9.14 8.14 -3.70
N ILE A 136 -9.35 7.26 -2.71
CA ILE A 136 -10.37 7.44 -1.67
C ILE A 136 -10.09 8.69 -0.84
N ALA A 137 -8.83 8.91 -0.43
CA ALA A 137 -8.44 10.07 0.36
C ALA A 137 -8.69 11.41 -0.38
N TRP A 138 -8.47 11.42 -1.69
CA TRP A 138 -8.82 12.55 -2.54
C TRP A 138 -10.33 12.78 -2.59
N LEU A 139 -11.12 11.74 -2.86
CA LEU A 139 -12.59 11.82 -2.86
C LEU A 139 -13.14 12.33 -1.52
N TYR A 140 -12.56 11.86 -0.40
CA TYR A 140 -12.88 12.33 0.94
C TYR A 140 -12.63 13.83 1.09
N THR A 141 -11.45 14.29 0.68
CA THR A 141 -11.08 15.72 0.79
C THR A 141 -11.98 16.61 -0.07
N GLN A 142 -12.40 16.13 -1.25
CA GLN A 142 -13.35 16.85 -2.11
C GLN A 142 -14.75 16.95 -1.47
N ARG A 143 -15.24 15.88 -0.84
CA ARG A 143 -16.59 15.83 -0.24
C ARG A 143 -16.66 16.49 1.13
N TYR A 144 -15.59 16.42 1.93
CA TYR A 144 -15.53 16.92 3.30
C TYR A 144 -14.31 17.84 3.54
N PRO A 145 -14.13 18.92 2.77
CA PRO A 145 -12.90 19.72 2.76
C PRO A 145 -12.58 20.36 4.12
N ASN A 146 -13.60 20.68 4.92
CA ASN A 146 -13.43 21.31 6.23
C ASN A 146 -12.90 20.36 7.32
N GLN A 147 -12.81 19.04 7.04
CA GLN A 147 -12.34 18.04 8.01
C GLN A 147 -10.87 17.65 7.80
N VAL A 148 -10.31 17.90 6.61
CA VAL A 148 -8.97 17.46 6.23
C VAL A 148 -7.99 18.62 6.32
N ARG A 149 -7.03 18.52 7.24
CA ARG A 149 -5.99 19.53 7.46
C ARG A 149 -4.84 19.43 6.45
N SER A 150 -4.46 18.21 6.10
CA SER A 150 -3.43 17.94 5.09
C SER A 150 -3.70 16.58 4.45
N LEU A 151 -3.31 16.44 3.19
CA LEU A 151 -3.45 15.21 2.40
C LEU A 151 -2.07 14.73 1.93
N ALA A 152 -1.75 13.45 2.14
CA ALA A 152 -0.55 12.80 1.66
C ALA A 152 -0.87 11.61 0.73
N PHE A 153 -0.18 11.55 -0.42
CA PHE A 153 -0.30 10.48 -1.41
C PHE A 153 0.95 9.59 -1.37
N ILE A 154 0.77 8.27 -1.32
CA ILE A 154 1.88 7.31 -1.23
C ILE A 154 1.71 6.27 -2.34
N GLY A 155 2.48 6.40 -3.42
CA GLY A 155 2.34 5.52 -4.59
C GLY A 155 0.92 5.52 -5.16
N SER A 156 0.22 6.65 -5.04
CA SER A 156 -1.18 6.81 -5.45
C SER A 156 -1.27 7.46 -6.82
N PRO A 157 -2.32 7.14 -7.60
CA PRO A 157 -2.62 7.92 -8.80
C PRO A 157 -2.87 9.38 -8.40
N LEU A 158 -2.30 10.30 -9.17
CA LEU A 158 -2.64 11.72 -9.06
C LEU A 158 -4.02 11.94 -9.71
N GLY A 159 -5.04 12.10 -8.89
CA GLY A 159 -6.45 12.22 -9.31
C GLY A 159 -7.19 10.88 -9.35
N VAL A 160 -8.53 10.95 -9.39
CA VAL A 160 -9.40 9.78 -9.65
C VAL A 160 -9.43 9.57 -11.15
N VAL A 161 -8.33 9.03 -11.67
CA VAL A 161 -8.30 8.58 -13.06
C VAL A 161 -8.93 7.20 -13.10
N ASP A 162 -9.84 7.02 -14.05
CA ASP A 162 -10.44 5.73 -14.30
C ASP A 162 -9.35 4.72 -14.74
N TRP A 163 -9.65 3.44 -14.61
CA TRP A 163 -8.73 2.40 -15.07
C TRP A 163 -8.42 2.57 -16.55
N ALA A 164 -7.19 2.24 -16.93
CA ALA A 164 -6.80 2.18 -18.34
C ALA A 164 -7.76 1.25 -19.11
N ASP A 165 -8.06 1.58 -20.37
CA ASP A 165 -9.00 0.81 -21.19
C ASP A 165 -8.62 -0.67 -21.29
N SER A 166 -7.32 -0.97 -21.28
CA SER A 166 -6.78 -2.33 -21.25
C SER A 166 -7.13 -3.09 -19.97
N VAL A 167 -7.09 -2.42 -18.80
CA VAL A 167 -7.50 -3.00 -17.52
C VAL A 167 -9.01 -3.23 -17.50
N LYS A 168 -9.79 -2.27 -17.97
CA LYS A 168 -11.25 -2.41 -18.08
C LYS A 168 -11.62 -3.58 -18.99
N ALA A 169 -11.00 -3.67 -20.16
CA ALA A 169 -11.25 -4.76 -21.11
C ALA A 169 -10.97 -6.14 -20.49
N ALA A 170 -9.88 -6.27 -19.73
CA ALA A 170 -9.58 -7.50 -18.99
C ALA A 170 -10.70 -7.85 -17.99
N ILE A 171 -11.11 -6.88 -17.18
CA ILE A 171 -12.18 -7.06 -16.19
C ILE A 171 -13.51 -7.44 -16.87
N PHE A 172 -13.88 -6.80 -17.98
CA PHE A 172 -15.10 -7.13 -18.74
C PHE A 172 -15.07 -8.54 -19.34
N GLN A 173 -13.90 -9.10 -19.56
CA GLN A 173 -13.71 -10.49 -20.01
C GLN A 173 -13.68 -11.49 -18.84
N GLY A 174 -13.90 -11.04 -17.60
CA GLY A 174 -13.82 -11.87 -16.40
C GLY A 174 -12.39 -12.20 -15.97
N ILE A 175 -11.38 -11.49 -16.49
CA ILE A 175 -9.99 -11.64 -16.11
C ILE A 175 -9.66 -10.61 -15.04
N ASN A 176 -9.18 -11.06 -13.88
CA ASN A 176 -8.58 -10.16 -12.89
C ASN A 176 -7.11 -9.94 -13.25
N PRO A 177 -6.71 -8.78 -13.81
CA PRO A 177 -5.35 -8.57 -14.27
C PRO A 177 -4.32 -8.43 -13.13
N PHE A 178 -4.76 -8.45 -11.88
CA PHE A 178 -3.89 -8.35 -10.70
C PHE A 178 -3.70 -9.67 -9.96
N ILE A 179 -4.47 -10.70 -10.31
CA ILE A 179 -4.35 -12.05 -9.75
C ILE A 179 -4.29 -13.03 -10.93
N PRO A 180 -3.16 -13.08 -11.65
CA PRO A 180 -3.04 -13.98 -12.79
C PRO A 180 -3.03 -15.44 -12.31
N ILE A 181 -3.89 -16.27 -12.90
CA ILE A 181 -3.97 -17.71 -12.62
C ILE A 181 -3.48 -18.57 -13.79
N THR A 182 -3.16 -17.95 -14.93
CA THR A 182 -2.55 -18.61 -16.08
C THR A 182 -1.32 -17.85 -16.56
N LYS A 183 -0.48 -18.50 -17.39
CA LYS A 183 0.69 -17.84 -17.99
C LYS A 183 0.30 -16.67 -18.88
N GLU A 184 -0.81 -16.79 -19.58
CA GLU A 184 -1.36 -15.75 -20.45
C GLU A 184 -1.83 -14.55 -19.62
N GLN A 185 -2.52 -14.80 -18.50
CA GLN A 185 -2.91 -13.72 -17.59
C GLN A 185 -1.70 -13.07 -16.92
N PHE A 186 -0.66 -13.84 -16.60
CA PHE A 186 0.58 -13.29 -16.06
C PHE A 186 1.29 -12.41 -17.10
N ALA A 187 1.35 -12.84 -18.37
CA ALA A 187 1.89 -12.00 -19.44
C ALA A 187 1.09 -10.71 -19.62
N LEU A 188 -0.25 -10.78 -19.51
CA LEU A 188 -1.13 -9.60 -19.51
C LEU A 188 -0.82 -8.67 -18.33
N GLU A 189 -0.72 -9.19 -17.10
CA GLU A 189 -0.36 -8.42 -15.90
C GLU A 189 0.97 -7.67 -16.12
N ILE A 190 2.01 -8.37 -16.57
CA ILE A 190 3.32 -7.75 -16.80
C ILE A 190 3.25 -6.69 -17.90
N GLY A 191 2.48 -6.91 -18.96
CA GLY A 191 2.24 -5.92 -20.01
C GLY A 191 1.46 -4.69 -19.54
N LEU A 192 0.62 -4.83 -18.52
CA LEU A 192 -0.11 -3.72 -17.90
C LEU A 192 0.75 -2.93 -16.91
N LEU A 193 1.69 -3.59 -16.23
CA LEU A 193 2.54 -2.97 -15.21
C LEU A 193 3.80 -2.29 -15.78
N PHE A 194 4.31 -2.76 -16.92
CA PHE A 194 5.58 -2.28 -17.47
C PHE A 194 5.41 -1.72 -18.89
N PHE A 195 5.95 -0.53 -19.12
CA PHE A 195 6.09 0.02 -20.48
C PHE A 195 6.94 -0.89 -21.38
N THR A 196 7.97 -1.50 -20.80
CA THR A 196 8.78 -2.55 -21.45
C THR A 196 8.87 -3.74 -20.50
N PRO A 197 8.11 -4.82 -20.75
CA PRO A 197 8.11 -6.03 -19.94
C PRO A 197 9.54 -6.57 -19.70
N PRO A 198 9.95 -6.83 -18.44
CA PRO A 198 11.20 -7.50 -18.18
C PRO A 198 11.13 -8.96 -18.64
N LEU A 199 12.29 -9.54 -18.98
CA LEU A 199 12.38 -10.98 -19.22
C LEU A 199 12.26 -11.71 -17.88
N ILE A 200 11.17 -12.45 -17.69
CA ILE A 200 10.91 -13.24 -16.49
C ILE A 200 11.10 -14.72 -16.84
N PRO A 201 12.03 -15.44 -16.20
CA PRO A 201 12.24 -16.86 -16.47
C PRO A 201 10.99 -17.72 -16.22
N ASP A 202 10.71 -18.67 -17.12
CA ASP A 202 9.54 -19.55 -17.04
C ASP A 202 9.41 -20.30 -15.71
N ALA A 203 10.53 -20.65 -15.08
CA ALA A 203 10.56 -21.31 -13.78
C ALA A 203 9.95 -20.42 -12.67
N PHE A 204 10.13 -19.11 -12.75
CA PHE A 204 9.55 -18.15 -11.80
C PHE A 204 8.04 -18.01 -12.03
N VAL A 205 7.63 -17.86 -13.29
CA VAL A 205 6.21 -17.78 -13.68
C VAL A 205 5.47 -19.01 -13.21
N SER A 206 6.02 -20.20 -13.50
CA SER A 206 5.39 -21.47 -13.16
C SER A 206 5.26 -21.69 -11.65
N ARG A 207 6.19 -21.15 -10.85
CA ARG A 207 6.11 -21.19 -9.38
C ARG A 207 5.06 -20.23 -8.82
N ARG A 208 4.90 -19.04 -9.41
CA ARG A 208 3.92 -18.04 -8.96
C ARG A 208 2.46 -18.49 -9.19
N LEU A 209 2.24 -19.30 -10.22
CA LEU A 209 0.90 -19.74 -10.65
C LEU A 209 0.43 -21.06 -9.99
N GLN A 210 1.21 -21.62 -9.07
CA GLN A 210 0.85 -22.79 -8.25
C GLN A 210 0.33 -22.34 -6.89
#